data_AF-A0A535NGH0-F1
#
_entry.id   AF-A0A535NGH0-F1
#
_cell.length_a   1.000
_cell.length_b   1.000
_cell.length_c   1.000
_cell.angle_alpha   90.00
_cell.angle_beta   90.00
_cell.angle_gamma   90.00
#
_symmetry.space_group_name_H-M   'P 1'
#
loop_
_entity.id
_entity.type
_entity.pdbx_description
1 polymer ?
#
loop_
_entity_poly.entity_id
_entity_poly.type
_entity_poly.pdbx_seq_one_letter_code
_entity_poly.pdbx_strand_id
1 'polypeptide(L)' 'MWSRREFRFDQFRRQTFERGDLKYVILDQLKDKPAHGYELIKALEQRFGGFYAPSPGAVYPTLQMLED' A
#
# COMPACT_ATOMS: atom_id res chain seq x y z
N MET A 1 -9.28 14.22 -17.46
CA MET A 1 -9.92 12.90 -17.48
C MET A 1 -8.80 11.86 -17.65
N TRP A 2 -8.02 11.61 -16.59
CA TRP A 2 -6.80 10.81 -16.72
C TRP A 2 -7.07 9.34 -16.39
N SER A 3 -6.58 8.51 -17.31
CA SER A 3 -6.81 7.08 -17.42
C SER A 3 -6.23 6.32 -16.23
N ARG A 4 -7.10 5.53 -15.59
CA ARG A 4 -6.81 4.64 -14.47
C ARG A 4 -5.87 3.53 -14.97
N ARG A 5 -4.55 3.75 -14.88
CA ARG A 5 -3.59 2.63 -14.95
C ARG A 5 -3.72 1.87 -13.64
N GLU A 6 -4.69 0.97 -13.59
CA GLU A 6 -4.82 0.01 -12.51
C GLU A 6 -3.58 -0.89 -12.56
N PHE A 7 -2.60 -0.62 -11.69
CA PHE A 7 -1.67 -1.67 -11.30
C PHE A 7 -2.54 -2.86 -10.88
N ARG A 8 -2.32 -4.03 -11.48
CA ARG A 8 -3.15 -5.22 -11.26
C ARG A 8 -2.95 -5.75 -9.84
N PHE A 9 -3.54 -5.09 -8.85
CA PHE A 9 -3.65 -5.57 -7.47
C PHE A 9 -4.43 -6.90 -7.38
N ASP A 10 -5.17 -7.25 -8.44
CA ASP A 10 -5.82 -8.55 -8.59
C ASP A 10 -4.84 -9.73 -8.46
N GLN A 11 -3.56 -9.51 -8.82
CA GLN A 11 -2.51 -10.50 -8.69
C GLN A 11 -2.20 -10.84 -7.21
N PHE A 12 -2.42 -9.92 -6.26
CA PHE A 12 -2.25 -10.13 -4.82
C PHE A 12 -3.39 -10.91 -4.17
N ARG A 13 -4.58 -10.99 -4.79
CA ARG A 13 -5.69 -11.81 -4.25
C ARG A 13 -5.43 -13.32 -4.32
N ARG A 14 -4.44 -13.77 -5.11
CA ARG A 14 -4.12 -15.20 -5.30
C ARG A 14 -2.70 -15.60 -4.89
N GLN A 15 -1.83 -14.63 -4.60
CA GLN A 15 -0.43 -14.87 -4.23
C GLN A 15 -0.17 -14.21 -2.88
N THR A 16 0.56 -14.89 -2.01
CA THR A 16 0.96 -14.41 -0.68
C THR A 16 1.44 -12.96 -0.78
N PHE A 17 0.80 -12.03 -0.05
CA PHE A 17 1.25 -10.65 0.01
C PHE A 17 2.57 -10.59 0.78
N GLU A 18 3.69 -10.45 0.08
CA GLU A 18 5.02 -10.49 0.68
C GLU A 18 5.41 -9.10 1.20
N ARG A 19 6.37 -9.03 2.13
CA ARG A 19 6.90 -7.74 2.62
C ARG A 19 7.40 -6.84 1.48
N GLY A 20 7.86 -7.44 0.37
CA GLY A 20 8.31 -6.73 -0.82
C GLY A 20 7.19 -5.99 -1.57
N ASP A 21 5.93 -6.39 -1.37
CA ASP A 21 4.79 -5.81 -2.09
C ASP A 21 4.27 -4.53 -1.44
N LEU A 22 4.39 -4.44 -0.11
CA LEU A 22 3.90 -3.31 0.68
C LEU A 22 4.45 -1.96 0.20
N LYS A 23 5.73 -1.91 -0.18
CA LYS A 23 6.37 -0.68 -0.68
C LYS A 23 5.72 -0.16 -1.95
N TYR A 24 5.31 -1.04 -2.86
CA TYR A 24 4.67 -0.65 -4.12
C TYR A 24 3.26 -0.12 -3.88
N VAL A 25 2.53 -0.70 -2.92
CA VAL A 25 1.19 -0.20 -2.58
C VAL A 25 1.25 1.15 -1.86
N ILE A 26 2.25 1.34 -1.00
CA ILE A 26 2.50 2.64 -0.35
C ILE A 26 2.83 3.71 -1.41
N LEU A 27 3.73 3.41 -2.35
CA LEU A 27 4.08 4.33 -3.44
C LEU A 27 2.89 4.66 -4.34
N ASP A 28 2.06 3.68 -4.68
CA ASP A 28 0.82 3.91 -5.44
C ASP A 28 -0.12 4.87 -4.69
N GLN A 29 -0.28 4.67 -3.39
CA GLN A 29 -1.13 5.51 -2.57
C GLN A 29 -0.59 6.95 -2.41
N LEU A 30 0.74 7.10 -2.28
CA LEU A 30 1.41 8.39 -2.16
C LEU A 30 1.48 9.16 -3.48
N LYS A 31 1.44 8.46 -4.61
CA LYS A 31 1.46 9.06 -5.95
C LYS A 31 0.26 9.97 -6.20
N ASP A 32 -0.92 9.61 -5.70
CA ASP A 32 -2.14 10.40 -5.87
C ASP A 32 -2.25 11.52 -4.81
N LYS A 33 -1.85 11.26 -3.56
CA LYS A 33 -1.84 12.25 -2.49
C LYS A 33 -0.79 11.94 -1.42
N PRO A 34 -0.14 12.96 -0.83
CA PRO A 34 0.62 12.73 0.40
C PRO A 34 -0.31 12.18 1.48
N ALA A 35 0.16 11.19 2.23
CA ALA A 35 -0.59 10.53 3.28
C ALA A 35 0.33 10.16 4.43
N HIS A 36 -0.16 10.28 5.66
CA HIS A 36 0.58 9.86 6.83
C HIS A 36 0.53 8.34 7.03
N GLY A 37 1.47 7.77 7.79
CA GLY A 37 1.55 6.32 8.04
C GLY A 37 0.23 5.69 8.52
N TYR A 38 -0.50 6.36 9.41
CA TYR A 38 -1.82 5.89 9.85
C TYR A 38 -2.88 5.91 8.74
N GLU A 39 -2.88 6.94 7.90
CA GLU A 39 -3.79 7.03 6.76
C GLU A 39 -3.49 5.95 5.73
N LEU A 40 -2.22 5.62 5.52
CA LEU A 40 -1.81 4.51 4.67
C LEU A 40 -2.33 3.18 5.23
N ILE A 41 -2.19 2.93 6.54
CA ILE A 41 -2.72 1.72 7.18
C ILE A 41 -4.23 1.59 6.92
N LYS A 42 -4.99 2.67 7.12
CA LYS A 42 -6.44 2.68 6.90
C LYS A 42 -6.85 2.55 5.44
N ALA A 43 -6.16 3.23 4.54
CA ALA A 43 -6.41 3.13 3.11
C ALA A 43 -6.12 1.72 2.58
N LEU A 44 -5.05 1.09 3.06
CA LEU A 44 -4.68 -0.26 2.70
C LEU A 44 -5.67 -1.28 3.26
N GLU A 45 -6.03 -1.19 4.54
CA GLU A 45 -7.07 -2.01 5.17
C GLU A 45 -8.38 -2.00 4.35
N GLN A 46 -8.83 -0.80 3.92
CA GLN A 46 -10.01 -0.66 3.07
C GLN A 46 -9.82 -1.25 1.68
N ARG A 47 -8.67 -1.03 1.02
CA ARG A 47 -8.37 -1.58 -0.31
C ARG A 47 -8.32 -3.10 -0.33
N PHE A 48 -7.82 -3.73 0.74
CA PHE A 48 -7.81 -5.19 0.89
C PHE A 48 -9.14 -5.74 1.41
N GLY A 49 -10.20 -4.92 1.51
CA GLY A 49 -11.52 -5.36 1.98
C GLY A 49 -11.50 -5.90 3.41
N GLY A 50 -10.58 -5.41 4.25
CA GLY A 50 -10.41 -5.87 5.64
C GLY A 50 -9.67 -7.20 5.79
N PHE A 51 -9.32 -7.91 4.70
CA PHE A 51 -8.57 -9.17 4.77
C PHE A 51 -7.11 -8.98 5.17
N TYR A 52 -6.57 -7.78 4.99
CA TYR A 52 -5.21 -7.44 5.37
C TYR A 52 -5.13 -5.98 5.81
N ALA A 53 -4.64 -5.77 7.03
CA ALA A 53 -4.28 -4.46 7.55
C ALA A 53 -2.78 -4.50 7.91
N PRO A 54 -1.92 -3.75 7.20
CA PRO A 54 -0.51 -3.72 7.53
C PRO A 54 -0.32 -3.08 8.90
N SER A 55 0.56 -3.67 9.71
CA SER A 55 0.84 -3.14 11.04
C SER A 55 1.69 -1.86 10.98
N PRO A 56 1.64 -1.00 12.00
CA PRO A 56 2.57 0.14 12.13
C PRO A 56 4.03 -0.26 11.96
N GLY A 57 4.44 -1.38 12.55
CA GLY A 57 5.80 -1.92 12.45
C GLY A 57 6.18 -2.43 11.05
N ALA A 58 5.23 -2.59 10.13
CA ALA A 58 5.52 -2.84 8.72
C ALA A 58 5.53 -1.54 7.90
N VAL A 59 4.61 -0.61 8.18
CA VAL A 59 4.47 0.63 7.40
C VAL A 59 5.60 1.62 7.68
N TYR A 60 5.91 1.93 8.93
CA TYR A 60 6.90 2.97 9.25
C TYR A 60 8.32 2.64 8.77
N PRO A 61 8.85 1.42 8.96
CA PRO A 61 10.15 1.06 8.39
C PRO A 61 10.14 1.12 6.85
N THR A 62 9.03 0.74 6.22
CA THR A 62 8.91 0.82 4.76
C THR A 62 8.90 2.27 4.28
N LEU A 63 8.22 3.18 4.99
CA LEU A 63 8.28 4.61 4.69
C LEU A 63 9.70 5.15 4.85
N GLN A 64 10.37 4.83 5.95
CA GLN A 64 11.75 5.25 6.18
C GLN A 64 12.70 4.72 5.09
N MET A 65 12.50 3.49 4.61
CA MET A 65 13.25 2.93 3.48
C MET A 65 12.97 3.61 2.13
N LEU A 66 11.81 4.25 1.97
CA LEU A 66 11.43 4.96 0.74
C LEU A 66 11.85 6.43 0.76
N GLU A 67 12.09 6.99 1.94
CA GLU A 67 12.61 8.35 2.13
C GLU A 67 14.15 8.42 2.00
N ASP A 68 14.83 7.28 2.11
CA ASP A 68 16.29 7.14 1.93
C ASP A 68 16.71 7.06 0.44
#